data_AF-A0A4Q1ASW3-F1
#
_entry.id   AF-A0A4Q1ASW3-F1
#
_cell.length_a   1.000
_cell.length_b   1.000
_cell.length_c   1.000
_cell.angle_alpha   90.00
_cell.angle_beta   90.00
_cell.angle_gamma   90.00
#
_symmetry.space_group_name_H-M   'P 1'
#
loop_
_entity.id
_entity.type
_entity.pdbx_description
1 polymer ?
#
loop_
_entity_poly.entity_id
_entity_poly.type
_entity_poly.pdbx_seq_one_letter_code
_entity_poly.pdbx_strand_id
1 'polypeptide(L)' 'MNAKVLTIEKYEEVRKIKKKYNVNRVLNIKAKKNLKILEIISSNGIFRAYGKSKKEAFKNSKRILKKYF' A
#
# COMPACT_ATOMS: atom_id res chain seq x y z
N MET A 1 2.47 7.02 16.13
CA MET A 1 2.08 6.30 14.90
C MET A 1 2.94 5.05 14.79
N ASN A 2 2.41 3.92 14.32
CA ASN A 2 3.23 2.71 14.10
C ASN A 2 3.17 2.35 12.61
N ALA A 3 4.33 2.41 11.95
CA ALA A 3 4.51 2.09 10.53
C ALA A 3 5.27 0.77 10.39
N LYS A 4 4.71 -0.16 9.62
CA LYS A 4 5.32 -1.46 9.35
C LYS A 4 5.54 -1.64 7.86
N VAL A 5 6.78 -1.94 7.46
CA VAL A 5 7.09 -2.34 6.09
C VAL A 5 6.39 -3.67 5.78
N LEU A 6 5.65 -3.71 4.67
CA LEU A 6 5.07 -4.95 4.17
C LEU A 6 6.07 -5.61 3.22
N THR A 7 6.55 -6.81 3.59
CA THR A 7 7.46 -7.61 2.77
C THR A 7 6.68 -8.57 1.87
N ILE A 8 7.30 -8.96 0.76
CA ILE A 8 6.73 -9.86 -0.24
C ILE A 8 6.50 -11.28 0.31
N GLU A 9 7.31 -11.71 1.28
CA GLU A 9 7.23 -13.04 1.92
C GLU A 9 5.92 -13.23 2.69
N LYS A 10 5.40 -12.15 3.29
CA LYS A 10 4.19 -12.18 4.12
C LYS A 10 2.93 -11.76 3.37
N TYR A 11 3.06 -11.10 2.21
CA TYR A 11 1.94 -10.49 1.50
C TYR A 11 2.10 -10.60 -0.01
N GLU A 12 1.40 -11.57 -0.60
CA GLU A 12 1.41 -11.82 -2.05
C GLU A 12 0.90 -10.59 -2.85
N GLU A 13 -0.01 -9.79 -2.28
CA GLU A 13 -0.51 -8.58 -2.93
C GLU A 13 0.58 -7.51 -3.09
N VAL A 14 1.57 -7.48 -2.18
CA VAL A 14 2.73 -6.59 -2.31
C VAL A 14 3.57 -7.02 -3.51
N ARG A 15 3.80 -8.33 -3.69
CA ARG A 15 4.54 -8.86 -4.84
C ARG A 15 3.87 -8.47 -6.16
N LYS A 16 2.55 -8.62 -6.26
CA LYS A 16 1.76 -8.23 -7.44
C LYS A 16 1.87 -6.74 -7.76
N ILE A 17 1.79 -5.88 -6.74
CA ILE A 17 1.90 -4.42 -6.89
C ILE A 17 3.31 -4.01 -7.31
N LYS A 18 4.35 -4.58 -6.67
CA LYS A 18 5.76 -4.32 -7.00
C LYS A 18 6.08 -4.63 -8.45
N LYS A 19 5.71 -5.83 -8.92
CA LYS A 19 5.97 -6.27 -10.30
C LYS A 19 5.23 -5.42 -11.33
N LYS A 20 3.99 -5.01 -11.04
CA LYS A 20 3.14 -4.31 -12.01
C LYS A 20 3.41 -2.81 -12.12
N TYR A 21 3.74 -2.14 -11.01
CA TYR A 21 3.78 -0.67 -10.93
C TYR A 21 5.15 -0.13 -10.50
N ASN A 22 6.21 -0.93 -10.64
CA ASN A 22 7.59 -0.59 -10.26
C ASN A 22 7.70 0.05 -8.86
N VAL A 23 7.07 -0.58 -7.86
CA VAL A 23 7.00 -0.07 -6.48
C VAL A 23 8.22 -0.53 -5.69
N ASN A 24 8.94 0.42 -5.09
CA ASN A 24 10.11 0.17 -4.26
C ASN A 24 9.71 -0.35 -2.86
N ARG A 25 8.75 0.31 -2.20
CA ARG A 25 8.32 -0.03 -0.83
C ARG A 25 6.82 0.11 -0.64
N VAL A 26 6.27 -0.76 0.21
CA VAL A 26 4.89 -0.67 0.68
C VAL A 26 4.90 -0.65 2.20
N LEU A 27 4.31 0.39 2.79
CA LEU A 27 4.20 0.56 4.23
C LEU A 27 2.73 0.42 4.63
N ASN A 28 2.50 -0.25 5.75
CA ASN A 28 1.22 -0.27 6.44
C ASN A 28 1.35 0.55 7.71
N ILE A 29 0.70 1.70 7.73
CA ILE A 29 0.69 2.60 8.88
C ILE A 29 -0.63 2.41 9.61
N LYS A 30 -0.54 2.05 10.90
CA LYS A 30 -1.70 2.07 11.80
C LYS A 30 -1.87 3.50 12.31
N ALA A 31 -3.02 4.11 11.99
CA ALA A 31 -3.46 5.34 12.59
C ALA A 31 -4.40 5.07 13.79
N LYS A 32 -4.74 6.11 14.57
CA LYS A 32 -5.70 6.01 15.68
C LYS A 32 -7.09 5.59 15.14
N LYS A 33 -7.88 4.87 15.95
CA LYS A 33 -9.26 4.45 15.65
C LYS A 33 -9.42 3.63 14.35
N ASN A 34 -8.76 2.46 14.28
CA ASN A 34 -8.91 1.42 13.24
C ASN A 34 -8.53 1.79 11.81
N LEU A 35 -8.16 3.04 11.51
CA LEU A 35 -7.75 3.45 10.18
C LEU A 35 -6.42 2.78 9.78
N LYS A 36 -6.42 2.08 8.65
CA LYS A 36 -5.25 1.50 7.99
C LYS A 36 -4.84 2.38 6.83
N ILE A 37 -3.57 2.74 6.78
CA ILE A 37 -2.98 3.49 5.69
C ILE A 37 -2.00 2.57 4.98
N LEU A 38 -2.13 2.45 3.67
CA LEU A 38 -1.15 1.81 2.81
C LEU A 38 -0.41 2.90 2.06
N GLU A 39 0.88 3.06 2.32
CA GLU A 39 1.75 3.98 1.60
C GLU A 39 2.62 3.19 0.64
N ILE A 40 2.61 3.59 -0.63
CA ILE A 40 3.30 2.94 -1.73
C ILE A 40 4.30 3.94 -2.28
N ILE A 41 5.58 3.59 -2.18
CA ILE A 41 6.70 4.41 -2.64
C ILE A 41 7.20 3.80 -3.95
N SER A 42 7.14 4.56 -5.03
CA SER A 42 7.63 4.21 -6.38
C SER A 42 8.58 5.28 -6.91
N SER A 43 9.25 5.02 -8.03
CA SER A 43 10.02 6.02 -8.76
C SER A 43 9.20 7.23 -9.19
N ASN A 44 7.89 7.05 -9.38
CA ASN A 44 6.99 8.08 -9.90
C ASN A 44 6.31 8.89 -8.79
N GLY A 45 6.66 8.63 -7.52
CA GLY A 45 6.10 9.33 -6.36
C GLY A 45 5.54 8.39 -5.29
N ILE A 46 4.87 9.03 -4.32
CA ILE A 46 4.30 8.37 -3.14
C ILE A 46 2.78 8.36 -3.24
N PHE A 47 2.18 7.17 -3.18
CA PHE A 47 0.74 6.98 -3.20
C PHE A 47 0.25 6.51 -1.84
N ARG A 48 -0.73 7.21 -1.27
CA ARG A 48 -1.39 6.80 -0.02
C ARG A 48 -2.81 6.34 -0.29
N ALA A 49 -3.16 5.21 0.29
CA ALA A 49 -4.52 4.70 0.32
C ALA A 49 -4.98 4.46 1.76
N TYR A 50 -6.24 4.76 2.02
CA TYR A 50 -6.85 4.61 3.34
C TYR A 50 -7.90 3.51 3.30
N GLY A 51 -8.14 2.86 4.44
CA GLY A 51 -9.22 1.90 4.61
C GLY A 51 -9.53 1.65 6.09
N LYS A 52 -10.75 1.23 6.37
CA LYS A 52 -11.16 0.75 7.70
C LYS A 52 -10.58 -0.64 7.99
N SER A 53 -10.22 -1.37 6.94
CA SER A 53 -9.50 -2.65 7.01
C SER A 53 -8.26 -2.66 6.12
N LYS A 54 -7.38 -3.64 6.36
CA LYS A 54 -6.19 -3.85 5.51
C LYS A 54 -6.60 -4.19 4.07
N LYS A 55 -7.62 -5.03 3.90
CA LYS A 55 -8.14 -5.44 2.58
C LYS A 55 -8.68 -4.26 1.79
N GLU A 56 -9.40 -3.35 2.47
CA GLU A 56 -9.92 -2.12 1.87
C GLU A 56 -8.80 -1.16 1.47
N ALA A 57 -7.81 -0.95 2.34
CA ALA A 57 -6.65 -0.12 2.02
C ALA A 57 -5.88 -0.65 0.79
N PHE A 58 -5.74 -1.98 0.64
CA PHE A 58 -5.17 -2.62 -0.55
C PHE A 58 -6.04 -2.47 -1.81
N LYS A 59 -7.38 -2.55 -1.68
CA LYS A 59 -8.29 -2.32 -2.80
C LYS A 59 -8.18 -0.89 -3.31
N ASN A 60 -8.17 0.07 -2.39
CA ASN A 60 -8.04 1.49 -2.71
C ASN A 60 -6.68 1.83 -3.31
N SER A 61 -5.60 1.22 -2.81
CA SER A 61 -4.27 1.45 -3.37
C SER A 61 -4.14 0.93 -4.81
N LYS A 62 -4.70 -0.24 -5.11
CA LYS A 62 -4.77 -0.76 -6.49
C LYS A 62 -5.55 0.17 -7.41
N ARG A 63 -6.64 0.79 -6.92
CA ARG A 63 -7.45 1.74 -7.70
C ARG A 63 -6.66 3.01 -8.03
N ILE A 64 -5.92 3.55 -7.06
CA ILE A 64 -5.07 4.73 -7.27
C ILE A 64 -3.95 4.41 -8.27
N LEU A 65 -3.26 3.28 -8.09
CA LEU A 65 -2.18 2.89 -8.99
C LEU A 65 -2.67 2.66 -10.43
N LYS A 66 -3.82 2.02 -10.64
CA LYS A 66 -4.42 1.84 -11.98
C LYS A 66 -4.86 3.16 -12.64
N LYS A 67 -5.11 4.21 -11.85
CA LYS A 67 -5.46 5.53 -12.40
C LYS A 67 -4.21 6.31 -12.81
N TYR A 68 -3.10 6.07 -12.13
CA TYR A 68 -1.85 6.80 -12.34
C TYR A 68 -0.95 6.15 -13.40
N PHE A 69 -0.88 4.83 -13.40
CA PHE A 69 -0.16 4.00 -14.37
C PHE A 69 -1.15 3.32 -15.32
#